data_AF-A0AAD9ZN31-F1
#
_entry.id   AF-A0AAD9ZN31-F1
#
_cell.length_a   1.000
_cell.length_b   1.000
_cell.length_c   1.000
_cell.angle_alpha   90.00
_cell.angle_beta   90.00
_cell.angle_gamma   90.00
#
_symmetry.space_group_name_H-M   'P 1'
#
loop_
_entity.id
_entity.type
_entity.pdbx_description
1 polymer ?
#
loop_
_entity_poly.entity_id
_entity_poly.type
_entity_poly.pdbx_seq_one_letter_code
_entity_poly.pdbx_strand_id
1 'polypeptide(L)'
;MAACDFNMQFIFAVADWEGTAHDSRIFQKTIWDPALNFPKPHKDAGYPQMSGYLGPYKGERYHIPDFRRGRQPTSPREVFNQAHSSLRSIIERTFGLWKKKWKILKTMPNFFI
;
A
#
# COMPACT_ATOMS: atom_id res chain seq x y z
N MET A 1 -9.55 1.20 3.63
CA MET A 1 -8.07 1.16 3.58
C MET A 1 -7.56 0.07 4.50
N ALA A 2 -6.44 -0.60 4.20
CA ALA A 2 -5.81 -1.53 5.13
C ALA A 2 -4.28 -1.48 5.04
N ALA A 3 -3.59 -1.87 6.11
CA ALA A 3 -2.15 -2.07 6.15
C ALA A 3 -1.84 -3.50 6.59
N CYS A 4 -0.78 -4.09 6.03
CA CYS A 4 -0.30 -5.40 6.39
C CYS A 4 1.20 -5.41 6.66
N ASP A 5 1.64 -6.38 7.45
CA ASP A 5 3.06 -6.63 7.68
C ASP A 5 3.68 -7.51 6.57
N PHE A 6 4.99 -7.78 6.69
CA PHE A 6 5.70 -8.66 5.76
C PHE A 6 5.26 -10.13 5.84
N ASN A 7 4.60 -10.52 6.93
CA ASN A 7 4.02 -11.87 7.10
C ASN A 7 2.63 -11.98 6.46
N MET A 8 2.20 -10.98 5.70
CA MET A 8 0.89 -10.94 5.04
C MET A 8 -0.29 -10.94 6.03
N GLN A 9 -0.08 -10.40 7.23
CA GLN A 9 -1.12 -10.21 8.25
C GLN A 9 -1.60 -8.76 8.24
N PHE A 10 -2.92 -8.55 8.21
CA PHE A 10 -3.47 -7.21 8.37
C PHE A 10 -3.26 -6.74 9.81
N ILE A 11 -2.55 -5.62 9.95
CA ILE A 11 -2.30 -4.97 11.24
C ILE A 11 -3.22 -3.77 11.47
N PHE A 12 -3.93 -3.35 10.42
CA PHE A 12 -4.84 -2.22 10.44
C PHE A 12 -5.85 -2.32 9.29
N ALA A 13 -7.12 -2.01 9.55
CA ALA A 13 -8.14 -1.88 8.51
C ALA A 13 -9.18 -0.82 8.92
N VAL A 14 -9.61 -0.02 7.94
CA VAL A 14 -10.73 0.93 8.04
C VAL A 14 -11.72 0.59 6.95
N ALA A 15 -12.96 0.34 7.35
CA ALA A 15 -14.01 -0.24 6.51
C ALA A 15 -15.36 0.47 6.70
N ASP A 16 -15.39 1.80 6.65
CA ASP A 16 -16.64 2.59 6.79
C ASP A 16 -16.59 3.87 5.92
N TRP A 17 -16.22 3.74 4.65
CA TRP A 17 -16.16 4.86 3.72
C TRP A 17 -17.09 4.62 2.55
N GLU A 18 -17.74 5.69 2.09
CA GLU A 18 -18.55 5.71 0.87
C GLU A 18 -17.75 5.11 -0.30
N GLY A 19 -18.40 4.30 -1.13
CA GLY A 19 -17.74 3.56 -2.21
C GLY A 19 -17.04 4.43 -3.28
N THR A 20 -17.34 5.73 -3.31
CA THR A 20 -16.76 6.73 -4.21
C THR A 20 -15.66 7.58 -3.57
N ALA A 21 -15.35 7.37 -2.29
CA ALA A 21 -14.34 8.15 -1.59
C ALA A 21 -12.95 7.88 -2.18
N HIS A 22 -12.23 8.96 -2.50
CA HIS A 22 -10.88 8.87 -3.05
C HIS A 22 -9.89 8.31 -2.01
N ASP A 23 -9.03 7.37 -2.41
CA ASP A 23 -8.07 6.69 -1.53
C ASP A 23 -7.22 7.66 -0.70
N SER A 24 -6.80 8.80 -1.30
CA SER A 24 -6.01 9.81 -0.58
C SER A 24 -6.77 10.46 0.57
N ARG A 25 -8.09 10.64 0.45
CA ARG A 25 -8.95 11.22 1.49
C ARG A 25 -9.10 10.24 2.65
N ILE A 26 -9.33 8.96 2.34
CA ILE A 26 -9.41 7.89 3.34
C ILE A 26 -8.09 7.80 4.11
N PHE A 27 -6.96 7.83 3.39
CA PHE A 27 -5.63 7.80 3.98
C PHE A 27 -5.35 9.01 4.87
N GLN A 28 -5.57 10.24 4.38
CA GLN A 28 -5.37 11.47 5.15
C GLN A 28 -6.20 11.50 6.43
N LYS A 29 -7.49 11.15 6.35
CA LYS A 29 -8.34 11.08 7.54
C LYS A 29 -7.83 10.05 8.54
N THR A 30 -7.35 8.91 8.03
CA THR A 30 -6.83 7.83 8.88
C THR A 30 -5.56 8.22 9.64
N ILE A 31 -4.63 8.93 9.00
CA ILE A 31 -3.38 9.34 9.65
C ILE A 31 -3.55 10.52 10.61
N TRP A 32 -4.57 11.36 10.39
CA TRP A 32 -4.81 12.57 11.18
C TRP A 32 -5.76 12.35 12.35
N ASP A 33 -6.56 11.29 12.34
CA ASP A 33 -7.42 10.93 13.48
C ASP A 33 -6.66 10.05 14.47
N PRO A 34 -6.28 10.57 15.66
CA PRO A 34 -5.57 9.78 16.66
C PRO A 34 -6.41 8.62 17.20
N ALA A 35 -7.75 8.73 17.17
CA ALA A 35 -8.64 7.69 17.67
C ALA A 35 -8.56 6.41 16.82
N LEU A 36 -8.18 6.53 15.54
CA LEU A 36 -7.98 5.39 14.66
C LEU A 36 -6.70 4.61 14.98
N ASN A 37 -5.78 5.14 15.80
CA ASN A 37 -4.55 4.45 16.22
C ASN A 37 -3.75 3.87 15.02
N PHE A 38 -3.76 4.56 13.88
CA PHE A 38 -3.02 4.11 12.71
C PHE A 38 -1.53 3.94 13.05
N PRO A 39 -0.88 2.81 12.69
CA PRO A 39 0.54 2.61 12.93
C PRO A 39 1.36 3.66 12.18
N LYS A 40 1.80 4.70 12.90
CA LYS A 40 2.63 5.75 12.32
C LYS A 40 4.05 5.21 12.19
N PRO A 41 4.74 5.41 11.05
CA PRO A 41 6.17 5.11 10.99
C PRO A 41 6.88 5.90 12.10
N HIS A 42 7.83 5.24 12.76
CA HIS A 42 8.69 5.86 13.77
C HIS A 42 9.62 6.85 13.05
N LYS A 43 9.16 8.11 12.92
CA LYS A 43 9.86 9.21 12.25
C LYS A 43 10.44 8.81 10.88
N ASP A 44 9.61 8.95 9.85
CA ASP A 44 10.11 9.35 8.55
C ASP A 44 9.12 10.42 8.06
N ALA A 45 9.63 11.62 7.81
CA ALA A 45 8.94 12.86 8.13
C ALA A 45 7.80 13.35 7.17
N GLY A 46 6.64 12.63 6.99
CA GLY A 46 5.54 12.91 6.03
C GLY A 46 5.15 12.11 4.71
N TYR A 47 3.94 12.35 4.19
CA TYR A 47 3.45 12.44 2.78
C TYR A 47 2.42 13.59 2.72
N PRO A 48 2.28 14.51 1.69
CA PRO A 48 2.36 14.33 0.24
C PRO A 48 3.63 14.95 -0.38
N GLN A 49 4.68 14.15 -0.57
CA GLN A 49 6.03 14.61 -0.24
C GLN A 49 6.07 15.54 1.00
N MET A 50 5.11 15.45 1.94
CA MET A 50 5.55 15.36 3.32
C MET A 50 6.51 14.12 3.28
N SER A 51 7.57 14.04 4.06
CA SER A 51 8.67 13.08 3.86
C SER A 51 8.53 11.63 4.41
N GLY A 52 8.88 10.55 3.74
CA GLY A 52 8.85 9.22 4.41
C GLY A 52 7.51 8.47 4.39
N TYR A 53 6.60 8.92 3.56
CA TYR A 53 6.11 8.04 2.55
C TYR A 53 6.30 8.72 1.17
N LEU A 54 6.81 7.95 0.20
CA LEU A 54 7.33 8.46 -1.06
C LEU A 54 6.90 7.53 -2.20
N GLY A 55 6.53 8.12 -3.34
CA GLY A 55 6.00 7.37 -4.48
C GLY A 55 7.15 6.79 -5.28
N PRO A 56 6.90 5.81 -6.17
CA PRO A 56 7.96 5.31 -7.02
C PRO A 56 8.56 6.44 -7.87
N TYR A 57 9.88 6.48 -7.96
CA TYR A 57 10.60 7.39 -8.85
C TYR A 57 10.28 7.06 -10.31
N LYS A 58 9.75 8.05 -11.02
CA LYS A 58 9.45 7.92 -12.46
C LYS A 58 10.74 7.91 -13.27
N GLY A 59 10.72 7.19 -14.41
CA GLY A 59 11.86 7.10 -15.32
C GLY A 59 12.93 6.08 -14.91
N GLU A 60 12.73 5.39 -13.78
CA GLU A 60 13.61 4.33 -13.28
C GLU A 60 12.87 2.98 -13.32
N ARG A 61 13.61 1.87 -13.28
CA ARG A 61 13.01 0.52 -13.20
C ARG A 61 12.13 0.41 -11.95
N TYR A 62 11.01 -0.31 -12.05
CA TYR A 62 10.06 -0.47 -10.95
C TYR A 62 9.49 -1.87 -10.80
N HIS A 63 9.37 -2.67 -11.86
CA HIS A 63 8.70 -3.97 -11.74
C HIS A 63 9.66 -5.03 -11.17
N ILE A 64 9.17 -5.82 -10.19
CA ILE A 64 9.97 -6.88 -9.54
C ILE A 64 10.64 -7.84 -10.55
N PRO A 65 9.98 -8.27 -11.65
CA PRO A 65 10.64 -9.14 -12.63
C PRO A 65 11.89 -8.53 -13.25
N ASP A 66 11.92 -7.21 -13.47
CA ASP A 66 13.04 -6.49 -14.07
C ASP A 66 14.28 -6.55 -13.17
N PHE A 67 14.07 -6.57 -11.85
CA PHE A 67 15.14 -6.71 -10.85
C PHE A 67 15.56 -8.15 -10.61
N ARG A 68 14.66 -9.13 -10.77
CA ARG A 68 14.97 -10.56 -10.58
C ARG A 68 15.71 -11.16 -11.77
N ARG A 69 15.35 -10.74 -12.98
CA ARG A 69 15.92 -11.27 -14.24
C ARG A 69 17.07 -10.40 -14.75
N GLY A 70 17.09 -9.13 -14.38
CA GLY A 70 18.09 -8.17 -14.81
C GLY A 70 19.21 -7.97 -13.80
N ARG A 71 20.04 -6.97 -14.09
CA ARG A 71 21.08 -6.50 -13.17
C ARG A 71 20.46 -5.92 -11.88
N GLN A 72 21.24 -5.99 -10.80
CA GLN A 72 20.91 -5.34 -9.53
C GLN A 72 20.63 -3.83 -9.72
N PRO A 73 19.86 -3.20 -8.82
CA PRO A 73 19.67 -1.76 -8.82
C PRO A 73 21.03 -1.04 -8.78
N THR A 74 21.19 -0.05 -9.65
CA THR A 74 22.43 0.71 -9.78
C THR A 74 22.35 2.11 -9.17
N SER A 75 21.13 2.65 -9.04
CA SER A 75 20.90 3.97 -8.46
C SER A 75 20.13 3.87 -7.15
N PRO A 76 20.29 4.83 -6.21
CA PRO A 76 19.46 4.90 -5.01
C PRO A 76 17.95 4.93 -5.32
N ARG A 77 17.55 5.52 -6.47
CA ARG A 77 16.16 5.55 -6.93
C ARG A 77 15.66 4.18 -7.35
N GLU A 78 16.48 3.39 -8.04
CA GLU A 78 16.16 2.01 -8.38
C GLU A 78 16.07 1.12 -7.13
N VAL A 79 16.95 1.31 -6.14
CA VAL A 79 16.90 0.60 -4.85
C VAL A 79 15.58 0.91 -4.14
N PHE A 80 15.22 2.20 -4.05
CA PHE A 80 13.94 2.62 -3.49
C PHE A 80 12.75 2.00 -4.24
N ASN A 81 12.76 2.06 -5.57
CA ASN A 81 11.70 1.50 -6.40
C ASN A 81 11.55 -0.02 -6.23
N GLN A 82 12.66 -0.75 -6.12
CA GLN A 82 12.65 -2.19 -5.87
C GLN A 82 12.03 -2.52 -4.51
N ALA A 83 12.42 -1.78 -3.46
CA ALA A 83 11.86 -1.93 -2.12
C ALA A 83 10.36 -1.61 -2.10
N HIS A 84 9.97 -0.47 -2.71
CA HIS A 84 8.58 -0.05 -2.85
C HIS A 84 7.73 -1.08 -3.61
N SER A 85 8.24 -1.62 -4.71
CA SER A 85 7.58 -2.65 -5.51
C SER A 85 7.41 -3.96 -4.73
N SER A 86 8.42 -4.33 -3.94
CA SER A 86 8.37 -5.51 -3.06
C SER A 86 7.28 -5.37 -1.99
N LEU A 87 7.19 -4.21 -1.33
CA LEU A 87 6.12 -3.88 -0.38
C LEU A 87 4.74 -3.96 -1.03
N ARG A 88 4.58 -3.36 -2.22
CA ARG A 88 3.33 -3.42 -2.97
C ARG A 88 2.92 -4.86 -3.30
N SER A 89 3.88 -5.71 -3.67
CA SER A 89 3.59 -7.12 -3.98
C SER A 89 3.06 -7.88 -2.76
N ILE A 90 3.54 -7.57 -1.56
CA ILE A 90 3.03 -8.18 -0.32
C ILE A 90 1.57 -7.77 -0.13
N ILE A 91 1.24 -6.49 -0.23
CA ILE A 91 -0.13 -5.97 -0.11
C ILE A 91 -1.07 -6.66 -1.12
N GLU A 92 -0.69 -6.67 -2.41
CA GLU A 92 -1.50 -7.27 -3.48
C GLU A 92 -1.70 -8.78 -3.26
N ARG A 93 -0.64 -9.51 -2.88
CA ARG A 93 -0.72 -10.94 -2.56
C ARG A 93 -1.62 -11.20 -1.36
N THR A 94 -1.55 -10.37 -0.32
CA THR A 94 -2.38 -10.50 0.87
C THR A 94 -3.85 -10.39 0.49
N PHE A 95 -4.22 -9.32 -0.23
CA PHE A 95 -5.59 -9.19 -0.75
C PHE A 95 -5.98 -10.33 -1.68
N GLY A 96 -5.07 -10.82 -2.52
CA GLY A 96 -5.29 -11.97 -3.39
C GLY A 96 -5.65 -13.25 -2.63
N LEU A 97 -4.90 -13.58 -1.57
CA LEU A 97 -5.17 -14.74 -0.71
C LEU A 97 -6.53 -14.59 -0.01
N TRP A 98 -6.83 -13.41 0.51
CA TRP A 98 -8.09 -13.15 1.21
C TRP A 98 -9.29 -13.23 0.26
N LYS A 99 -9.21 -12.66 -0.94
CA LYS A 99 -10.25 -12.81 -1.98
C LYS A 99 -10.42 -14.26 -2.41
N LYS A 100 -9.37 -15.09 -2.39
CA LYS A 100 -9.46 -16.53 -2.69
C LYS A 100 -10.15 -17.31 -1.57
N LYS A 101 -9.84 -16.99 -0.31
CA LYS A 101 -10.41 -17.64 0.88
C LYS A 101 -11.87 -17.27 1.07
N TRP A 102 -12.20 -15.98 0.94
CA TRP A 102 -13.53 -15.44 1.22
C TRP A 102 -14.21 -15.04 -0.09
N LYS A 103 -15.04 -15.94 -0.62
CA LYS A 103 -15.75 -15.72 -1.89
C LYS A 103 -16.64 -14.48 -1.89
N ILE A 104 -17.16 -14.07 -0.73
CA ILE A 104 -17.97 -12.85 -0.57
C ILE A 104 -17.23 -11.59 -1.03
N LEU A 105 -15.90 -11.55 -0.90
CA LEU A 105 -15.07 -10.42 -1.37
C LEU A 105 -14.92 -10.36 -2.89
N LYS A 106 -15.29 -11.42 -3.62
CA LYS A 106 -15.33 -11.44 -5.10
C LYS A 106 -16.67 -11.00 -5.65
N THR A 107 -17.74 -11.20 -4.90
CA THR A 107 -19.13 -11.00 -5.33
C THR A 107 -19.78 -9.80 -4.64
N MET A 108 -19.00 -8.88 -4.09
CA MET A 108 -19.57 -7.67 -3.49
C MET A 108 -20.33 -6.88 -4.57
N PRO A 109 -21.63 -6.62 -4.38
CA PRO A 109 -22.39 -5.76 -5.27
C PRO A 109 -21.73 -4.38 -5.33
N ASN A 110 -21.75 -3.74 -6.50
CA ASN A 110 -21.44 -2.32 -6.57
C ASN A 110 -22.56 -1.58 -5.85
N PHE A 111 -22.32 -1.17 -4.60
CA PHE A 111 -23.22 -0.29 -3.89
C PHE A 111 -23.05 1.12 -4.46
N PHE A 112 -23.86 1.44 -5.47
CA PHE A 112 -24.11 2.83 -5.82
C PHE A 112 -25.08 3.38 -4.77
N ILE A 113 -24.61 4.32 -3.95
CA ILE A 113 -25.44 5.19 -3.14
C ILE A 113 -25.61 6.48 -3.93
#